data_AF-A0A914RKJ2-F1
#
_entry.id   AF-A0A914RKJ2-F1
#
_cell.length_a   1.000
_cell.length_b   1.000
_cell.length_c   1.000
_cell.angle_alpha   90.00
_cell.angle_beta   90.00
_cell.angle_gamma   90.00
#
_symmetry.space_group_name_H-M   'P 1'
#
loop_
_entity.id
_entity.type
_entity.pdbx_description
1 polymer ?
#
loop_
_entity_poly.entity_id
_entity_poly.type
_entity_poly.pdbx_seq_one_letter_code
_entity_poly.pdbx_strand_id
1 'polypeptide(L)'
;MILIFIESLWKWLEMGREWALNADRFEESASSIYAQLAIDHDNFLSTEFSLRFLFGARGCSTDAKIRYQKLAAVVDAVAERARLSQ
;
A
#
# COMPACT_ATOMS: atom_id res chain seq x y z
N MET A 1 8.22 3.59 -28.41
CA MET A 1 8.39 3.34 -26.96
C MET A 1 8.31 4.64 -26.15
N ILE A 2 9.09 5.68 -26.43
CA ILE A 2 9.05 6.97 -25.70
C ILE A 2 7.67 7.66 -25.74
N LEU A 3 7.00 7.65 -26.89
CA LEU A 3 5.66 8.24 -27.05
C LEU A 3 4.60 7.59 -26.13
N ILE A 4 4.66 6.27 -25.94
CA ILE A 4 3.71 5.52 -25.09
C ILE A 4 3.87 5.93 -23.60
N PHE A 5 5.09 6.18 -23.15
CA PHE A 5 5.35 6.64 -21.77
C PHE A 5 4.80 8.05 -21.53
N ILE A 6 4.96 8.95 -22.49
CA ILE A 6 4.47 10.34 -22.39
C ILE A 6 2.95 10.37 -22.38
N GLU A 7 2.29 9.61 -23.27
CA GLU A 7 0.82 9.51 -23.29
C GLU A 7 0.27 8.92 -21.98
N SER A 8 0.95 7.93 -21.42
CA SER A 8 0.55 7.32 -20.14
C SER A 8 0.69 8.32 -18.99
N LEU A 9 1.82 9.05 -18.93
CA LEU A 9 2.04 10.08 -17.91
C LEU A 9 0.99 11.19 -17.99
N TRP A 10 0.68 11.65 -19.20
CA TRP A 10 -0.31 12.70 -19.41
C TRP A 10 -1.69 12.28 -18.90
N LYS A 11 -2.13 11.06 -19.20
CA LYS A 11 -3.38 10.50 -18.68
C LYS A 11 -3.39 10.46 -17.15
N TRP A 12 -2.29 10.05 -16.51
CA TRP A 12 -2.19 10.06 -15.04
C TRP A 12 -2.33 11.47 -14.45
N LEU A 13 -1.75 12.49 -15.11
CA LEU A 13 -1.87 13.88 -14.67
C LEU A 13 -3.30 14.41 -14.84
N GLU A 14 -3.97 14.09 -15.95
CA GLU A 14 -5.37 14.46 -16.18
C GLU A 14 -6.29 13.84 -15.13
N MET A 15 -6.13 12.54 -14.84
CA MET A 15 -6.89 11.87 -13.78
C MET A 15 -6.57 12.45 -12.40
N GLY A 16 -5.30 12.73 -12.10
CA GLY A 16 -4.91 13.36 -10.83
C GLY A 16 -5.57 14.72 -10.64
N ARG A 17 -5.65 15.54 -11.72
CA ARG A 17 -6.38 16.82 -11.69
C ARG A 17 -7.87 16.61 -11.46
N GLU A 18 -8.48 15.65 -12.14
CA GLU A 18 -9.90 15.33 -11.94
C GLU A 18 -10.17 14.89 -10.50
N TRP A 19 -9.31 14.05 -9.93
CA TRP A 19 -9.47 13.61 -8.55
C TRP A 19 -9.38 14.76 -7.55
N ALA A 20 -8.42 15.67 -7.75
CA ALA A 20 -8.28 16.86 -6.90
C ALA A 20 -9.52 17.75 -6.97
N LEU A 21 -10.11 17.95 -8.15
CA LEU A 21 -11.33 18.74 -8.33
C LEU A 21 -12.58 18.09 -7.70
N ASN A 22 -12.55 16.77 -7.47
CA ASN A 22 -13.67 16.01 -6.93
C ASN A 22 -13.41 15.48 -5.50
N ALA A 23 -12.43 16.05 -4.80
CA ALA A 23 -12.03 15.60 -3.45
C ALA A 23 -13.23 15.54 -2.48
N ASP A 24 -14.01 16.62 -2.42
CA ASP A 24 -15.19 16.74 -1.55
C ASP A 24 -16.22 15.64 -1.85
N ARG A 25 -16.46 15.34 -3.14
CA ARG A 25 -17.38 14.28 -3.56
C ARG A 25 -16.91 12.90 -3.09
N PHE A 26 -15.60 12.65 -3.05
CA PHE A 26 -15.06 11.39 -2.52
C PHE A 26 -15.21 11.32 -1.00
N GLU A 27 -15.01 12.43 -0.30
CA GLU A 27 -15.22 12.51 1.15
C GLU A 27 -16.69 12.26 1.54
N GLU A 28 -17.64 12.90 0.84
CA GLU A 28 -19.07 12.68 1.04
C GLU A 28 -19.46 11.22 0.75
N SER A 29 -18.95 10.66 -0.34
CA SER A 29 -19.21 9.27 -0.71
C SER A 29 -18.67 8.29 0.34
N ALA A 30 -17.44 8.51 0.81
CA ALA A 30 -16.85 7.70 1.88
C ALA A 30 -17.69 7.80 3.16
N SER A 31 -18.07 9.02 3.55
CA SER A 31 -18.90 9.25 4.74
C SER A 31 -20.24 8.53 4.66
N SER A 32 -20.89 8.53 3.49
CA SER A 32 -22.14 7.80 3.24
C SER A 32 -21.98 6.28 3.37
N ILE A 33 -20.91 5.72 2.80
CA ILE A 33 -20.60 4.29 2.86
C ILE A 33 -20.31 3.83 4.29
N TYR A 34 -19.52 4.62 5.03
CA TYR A 34 -19.04 4.25 6.37
C TYR A 34 -19.97 4.68 7.51
N ALA A 35 -21.04 5.43 7.25
CA ALA A 35 -22.02 5.85 8.26
C ALA A 35 -22.70 4.67 9.00
N GLN A 36 -22.63 3.45 8.46
CA GLN A 36 -23.28 2.26 9.03
C GLN A 36 -22.31 1.21 9.59
N LEU A 37 -21.00 1.32 9.33
CA LEU A 37 -19.99 0.34 9.75
C LEU A 37 -19.08 0.93 10.83
N ALA A 38 -19.57 0.96 12.07
CA ALA A 38 -18.68 1.00 13.23
C ALA A 38 -18.26 -0.43 13.58
N ILE A 39 -17.52 -1.09 12.68
CA ILE A 39 -16.71 -2.22 13.10
C ILE A 39 -15.40 -1.61 13.53
N ASP A 40 -15.18 -1.60 14.84
CA ASP A 40 -13.89 -1.31 15.46
C ASP A 40 -12.91 -2.38 14.98
N HIS A 41 -12.35 -2.15 13.80
CA HIS A 41 -11.22 -2.91 13.35
C HIS A 41 -10.08 -2.43 14.22
N ASP A 42 -9.74 -3.24 15.22
CA ASP A 42 -8.45 -3.19 15.90
C ASP A 42 -7.38 -2.75 14.89
N ASN A 43 -6.45 -1.91 15.33
CA ASN A 43 -5.45 -1.15 14.55
C ASN A 43 -4.56 -1.98 13.57
N PHE A 44 -4.86 -3.27 13.37
CA PHE A 44 -4.34 -4.25 12.43
C PHE A 44 -4.18 -3.73 10.99
N LEU A 45 -5.16 -3.01 10.43
CA LEU A 45 -5.07 -2.49 9.06
C LEU A 45 -4.18 -1.25 8.92
N SER A 46 -3.68 -0.69 10.03
CA SER A 46 -2.80 0.47 9.95
C SER A 46 -1.42 0.11 9.39
N THR A 47 -0.84 1.07 8.68
CA THR A 47 0.56 0.98 8.24
C THR A 47 1.52 0.88 9.43
N GLU A 48 1.22 1.55 10.54
CA GLU A 48 2.06 1.46 11.75
C GLU A 48 2.10 0.04 12.30
N PHE A 49 0.92 -0.59 12.49
CA PHE A 49 0.83 -1.97 12.94
C PHE A 49 1.59 -2.90 12.00
N SER A 50 1.32 -2.80 10.69
CA SER A 50 1.96 -3.64 9.67
C SER A 50 3.48 -3.53 9.70
N LEU A 51 4.02 -2.31 9.82
CA LEU A 51 5.47 -2.08 9.88
C LEU A 51 6.09 -2.64 11.17
N ARG A 52 5.44 -2.47 12.32
CA ARG A 52 5.89 -3.04 13.59
C ARG A 52 5.82 -4.57 13.58
N PHE A 53 4.77 -5.15 13.00
CA PHE A 53 4.60 -6.58 12.88
C PHE A 53 5.70 -7.21 12.00
N LEU A 54 5.95 -6.64 10.82
CA LEU A 54 6.90 -7.19 9.85
C LEU A 54 8.36 -6.96 10.23
N PHE A 55 8.68 -5.80 10.83
CA PHE A 55 10.07 -5.38 11.03
C PHE A 55 10.46 -5.17 12.50
N GLY A 56 9.51 -5.28 13.43
CA GLY A 56 9.70 -4.96 14.83
C GLY A 56 9.89 -3.46 15.09
N ALA A 57 9.94 -3.09 16.38
CA ALA A 57 10.02 -1.68 16.81
C ALA A 57 11.26 -0.92 16.31
N ARG A 58 12.37 -1.61 16.04
CA ARG A 58 13.61 -1.00 15.50
C ARG A 58 13.69 -1.06 13.98
N GLY A 59 13.09 -2.08 13.36
CA GLY A 59 13.14 -2.23 11.91
C GLY A 59 12.12 -1.36 11.19
N CYS A 60 11.02 -0.97 11.84
CA CYS A 60 9.98 -0.14 11.23
C CYS A 60 10.47 1.26 10.83
N SER A 61 11.48 1.81 11.51
CA SER A 61 12.10 3.11 11.19
C SER A 61 13.27 3.02 10.21
N THR A 62 13.65 1.82 9.76
CA THR A 62 14.73 1.64 8.78
C THR A 62 14.27 2.13 7.41
N ASP A 63 15.18 2.60 6.55
CA ASP A 63 14.86 3.02 5.18
C ASP A 63 13.95 2.02 4.42
N ALA A 64 12.97 2.55 3.69
CA ALA A 64 11.95 1.74 3.02
C ALA A 64 12.53 0.77 1.98
N LYS A 65 13.57 1.19 1.24
CA LYS A 65 14.24 0.32 0.27
C LYS A 65 14.85 -0.90 0.96
N ILE A 66 15.53 -0.68 2.08
CA ILE A 66 16.13 -1.77 2.87
C ILE A 66 15.04 -2.71 3.41
N ARG A 67 13.93 -2.16 3.93
CA ARG A 67 12.80 -2.97 4.42
C ARG A 67 12.23 -3.85 3.32
N TYR A 68 11.99 -3.31 2.12
CA TYR A 68 11.46 -4.09 1.00
C TYR A 68 12.45 -5.14 0.48
N GLN A 69 13.75 -4.83 0.43
CA GLN A 69 14.78 -5.82 0.07
C GLN A 69 14.80 -7.00 1.05
N LYS A 70 14.70 -6.73 2.36
CA LYS A 70 14.61 -7.79 3.37
C LYS A 70 13.35 -8.64 3.20
N LEU A 71 12.21 -8.01 2.93
CA LEU A 71 10.95 -8.72 2.74
C LEU A 71 11.01 -9.64 1.51
N ALA A 72 11.59 -9.17 0.40
CA ALA A 72 11.81 -10.00 -0.78
C ALA A 72 12.66 -11.24 -0.45
N ALA A 73 13.78 -11.06 0.26
CA ALA A 73 14.63 -12.19 0.67
C ALA A 73 13.91 -13.20 1.58
N VAL A 74 13.02 -12.72 2.47
CA VAL A 74 12.19 -13.61 3.31
C VAL A 74 11.22 -14.41 2.44
N VAL A 75 10.55 -13.78 1.48
CA VAL A 75 9.63 -14.46 0.55
C VAL A 75 10.38 -15.55 -0.24
N ASP A 76 11.57 -15.24 -0.75
CA ASP A 76 12.40 -16.22 -1.49
C ASP A 76 12.78 -17.41 -0.60
N ALA A 77 13.22 -17.15 0.64
CA ALA A 77 13.60 -18.20 1.58
C ALA A 77 12.41 -19.08 2.00
N VAL A 78 11.23 -18.48 2.19
CA VAL A 78 10.00 -19.22 2.51
C VAL A 78 9.55 -20.07 1.33
N ALA A 79 9.58 -19.52 0.10
CA ALA A 79 9.24 -20.24 -1.11
C ALA A 79 10.16 -21.45 -1.31
N GLU A 80 11.47 -21.27 -1.12
CA GLU A 80 12.42 -22.37 -1.24
C GLU A 80 12.19 -23.44 -0.17
N ARG A 81 11.94 -23.04 1.08
CA ARG A 81 11.63 -23.99 2.16
C ARG A 81 10.35 -24.77 1.89
N ALA A 82 9.31 -24.13 1.35
CA ALA A 82 8.07 -24.80 0.98
C ALA A 82 8.30 -25.86 -0.10
N ARG A 83 9.14 -25.55 -1.10
CA ARG A 83 9.54 -26.48 -2.16
C ARG A 83 10.29 -27.71 -1.62
N LEU A 84 11.15 -27.53 -0.63
CA LEU A 84 11.92 -28.61 0.02
C LEU A 84 11.08 -29.48 0.97
N SER A 85 9.88 -29.02 1.34
CA SER A 85 8.98 -29.72 2.28
C SER A 85 7.89 -30.53 1.57
N GLN A 86 7.92 -30.58 0.22
CA GLN A 86 7.07 -31.39 -0.65
C GLN A 86 7.82 -32.66 -1.09
#